data_AF-A0A9E2EJM4-F1
#
_entry.id   AF-A0A9E2EJM4-F1
#
_cell.length_a   1.000
_cell.length_b   1.000
_cell.length_c   1.000
_cell.angle_alpha   90.00
_cell.angle_beta   90.00
_cell.angle_gamma   90.00
#
_symmetry.space_group_name_H-M   'P 1'
#
loop_
_entity.id
_entity.type
_entity.pdbx_description
1 polymer ?
#
loop_
_entity_poly.entity_id
_entity_poly.type
_entity_poly.pdbx_seq_one_letter_code
_entity_poly.pdbx_strand_id
1 'polypeptide(L)'
;MSNKEIRELLAKLQNEMQKTELDEETRELVRDLDADIDDLLDPQGSRAETDSVVEKARELETNFAAEHPTIERFMREVIDVLVRMGI
;
A
#
# COMPACT_ATOMS: atom_id res chain seq x y z
N MET A 1 10.26 -8.84 -11.55
CA MET A 1 10.59 -9.09 -10.13
C MET A 1 9.75 -8.17 -9.25
N SER A 2 9.81 -6.85 -9.46
CA SER A 2 9.15 -5.82 -8.64
C SER A 2 7.63 -6.00 -8.42
N ASN A 3 6.85 -6.34 -9.46
CA ASN A 3 5.40 -6.55 -9.32
C ASN A 3 5.03 -7.74 -8.41
N LYS A 4 5.90 -8.76 -8.34
CA LYS A 4 5.69 -9.91 -7.44
C LYS A 4 6.07 -9.54 -6.01
N GLU A 5 7.15 -8.79 -5.85
CA GLU A 5 7.62 -8.30 -4.55
C GLU A 5 6.58 -7.40 -3.87
N ILE A 6 5.97 -6.46 -4.61
CA ILE A 6 4.93 -5.59 -4.04
C ILE A 6 3.68 -6.36 -3.63
N ARG A 7 3.21 -7.31 -4.45
CA ARG A 7 2.06 -8.17 -4.10
C ARG A 7 2.34 -9.01 -2.85
N GLU A 8 3.56 -9.51 -2.68
CA GLU A 8 3.95 -10.21 -1.46
C GLU A 8 3.98 -9.29 -0.23
N LEU A 9 4.39 -8.03 -0.39
CA LEU A 9 4.36 -7.04 0.69
C LEU A 9 2.92 -6.65 1.08
N LEU A 10 2.05 -6.40 0.10
CA LEU A 10 0.63 -6.09 0.33
C LEU A 10 -0.09 -7.25 1.03
N ALA A 11 0.19 -8.49 0.62
CA ALA A 11 -0.37 -9.67 1.29
C ALA A 11 0.09 -9.78 2.76
N LYS A 12 1.36 -9.45 3.05
CA LYS A 12 1.87 -9.41 4.44
C LYS A 12 1.22 -8.28 5.24
N LEU A 13 1.12 -7.09 4.65
CA LEU A 13 0.46 -5.93 5.24
C LEU A 13 -0.98 -6.32 5.62
N GLN A 14 -1.75 -6.85 4.68
CA GLN A 14 -3.14 -7.26 4.90
C GLN A 14 -3.27 -8.33 5.98
N ASN A 15 -2.33 -9.27 6.07
CA ASN A 15 -2.31 -10.28 7.13
C ASN A 15 -2.07 -9.66 8.51
N GLU A 16 -1.12 -8.72 8.62
CA GLU A 16 -0.85 -8.00 9.87
C GLU A 16 -2.01 -7.09 10.27
N MET A 17 -2.66 -6.44 9.30
CA MET A 17 -3.88 -5.66 9.51
C MET A 17 -5.08 -6.52 9.96
N GLN A 18 -5.15 -7.80 9.58
CA GLN A 18 -6.19 -8.71 10.09
C GLN A 18 -5.94 -9.15 11.53
N LYS A 19 -4.66 -9.22 11.94
CA LYS A 19 -4.29 -9.53 13.34
C LYS A 19 -4.41 -8.32 14.25
N THR A 20 -4.41 -7.13 13.67
CA THR A 20 -4.47 -5.86 14.39
C THR A 20 -5.92 -5.34 14.36
N GLU A 21 -6.41 -4.83 15.49
CA GLU A 21 -7.68 -4.10 15.48
C GLU A 21 -7.44 -2.72 14.86
N LEU A 22 -7.75 -2.62 13.57
CA LEU A 22 -7.84 -1.38 12.83
C LEU A 22 -9.30 -0.92 12.79
N ASP A 23 -9.50 0.39 12.79
CA ASP A 23 -10.78 0.99 12.48
C ASP A 23 -11.20 0.70 11.02
N GLU A 24 -12.50 0.80 10.75
CA GLU A 24 -13.05 0.44 9.44
C GLU A 24 -12.58 1.41 8.34
N GLU A 25 -12.36 2.68 8.67
CA GLU A 25 -11.90 3.72 7.74
C GLU A 25 -10.48 3.41 7.25
N THR A 26 -9.56 3.10 8.16
CA THR A 26 -8.21 2.67 7.82
C THR A 26 -8.19 1.38 7.00
N ARG A 27 -9.07 0.42 7.30
CA ARG A 27 -9.20 -0.81 6.50
C ARG A 27 -9.73 -0.55 5.10
N GLU A 28 -10.65 0.40 4.95
CA GLU A 28 -11.17 0.82 3.65
C GLU A 28 -10.07 1.50 2.82
N LEU A 29 -9.35 2.46 3.40
CA LEU A 29 -8.25 3.16 2.73
C LEU A 29 -7.15 2.21 2.22
N VAL A 30 -6.78 1.18 3.01
CA VAL A 30 -5.78 0.22 2.53
C VAL A 30 -6.32 -0.71 1.45
N ARG A 31 -7.61 -1.07 1.49
CA ARG A 31 -8.25 -1.85 0.41
C ARG A 31 -8.29 -1.05 -0.89
N ASP A 32 -8.58 0.24 -0.81
CA ASP A 32 -8.55 1.14 -1.96
C ASP A 32 -7.13 1.25 -2.52
N LEU A 33 -6.12 1.40 -1.66
CA LEU A 33 -4.72 1.43 -2.07
C LEU A 33 -4.29 0.12 -2.76
N ASP A 34 -4.68 -1.04 -2.22
CA ASP A 34 -4.38 -2.35 -2.79
C ASP A 34 -4.99 -2.50 -4.19
N ALA A 35 -6.24 -2.05 -4.37
CA ALA A 35 -6.91 -2.03 -5.68
C ALA A 35 -6.24 -1.06 -6.67
N ASP A 36 -5.88 0.13 -6.23
CA ASP A 36 -5.17 1.13 -7.04
C ASP A 36 -3.79 0.59 -7.50
N ILE A 37 -3.05 -0.07 -6.60
CA ILE A 37 -1.77 -0.71 -6.95
C ILE A 37 -2.00 -1.86 -7.93
N ASP A 38 -3.01 -2.71 -7.73
CA ASP A 38 -3.28 -3.82 -8.64
C ASP A 38 -3.66 -3.34 -10.05
N ASP A 39 -4.37 -2.21 -10.18
CA ASP A 39 -4.66 -1.55 -11.46
C ASP A 39 -3.39 -0.96 -12.09
N LEU A 40 -2.51 -0.33 -11.30
CA LEU A 40 -1.20 0.15 -11.78
C LEU A 40 -0.28 -0.98 -12.28
N LEU A 41 -0.40 -2.17 -11.69
CA LEU A 41 0.37 -3.35 -12.09
C LEU A 41 -0.21 -4.01 -13.34
N ASP A 42 -1.44 -3.68 -13.74
CA ASP A 42 -2.04 -4.16 -14.99
C ASP A 42 -1.42 -3.42 -16.19
N PRO A 43 -0.75 -4.12 -17.12
CA PRO A 43 -0.23 -3.51 -18.35
C PRO A 43 -1.31 -2.93 -19.28
N GLN A 44 -2.59 -3.21 -19.05
CA GLN A 44 -3.74 -2.60 -19.73
C GLN A 44 -4.47 -1.56 -18.85
N GLY A 45 -4.04 -1.38 -17.60
CA GLY A 45 -4.60 -0.43 -16.66
C GLY A 45 -4.51 0.99 -17.20
N SER A 46 -5.49 1.81 -16.86
CA SER A 46 -5.36 3.25 -17.06
C SER A 46 -4.10 3.67 -16.31
N ARG A 47 -3.34 4.62 -16.84
CA ARG A 47 -2.26 5.26 -16.11
C ARG A 47 -2.92 6.15 -15.03
N ALA A 48 -3.65 5.54 -14.11
CA ALA A 48 -4.11 6.17 -12.89
C ALA A 48 -2.88 6.85 -12.29
N GLU A 49 -3.06 8.07 -11.82
CA GLU A 49 -1.96 8.95 -11.43
C GLU A 49 -1.09 8.24 -10.40
N THR A 50 0.05 7.74 -10.85
CA THR A 50 0.96 6.90 -10.05
C THR A 50 1.42 7.66 -8.81
N ASP A 51 1.64 8.96 -9.01
CA ASP A 51 1.87 9.95 -7.95
C ASP A 51 0.74 9.97 -6.90
N SER A 52 -0.53 9.82 -7.31
CA SER A 52 -1.68 9.79 -6.39
C SER A 52 -1.68 8.54 -5.51
N VAL A 53 -1.28 7.39 -6.05
CA VAL A 53 -1.17 6.14 -5.29
C VAL A 53 -0.04 6.22 -4.25
N VAL A 54 1.09 6.79 -4.64
CA VAL A 54 2.21 7.03 -3.71
C VAL A 54 1.83 8.03 -2.62
N GLU A 55 1.10 9.11 -2.95
CA GLU A 55 0.61 10.06 -1.95
C GLU A 55 -0.36 9.42 -0.95
N LYS A 56 -1.36 8.65 -1.44
CA LYS A 56 -2.28 7.88 -0.57
C LYS A 56 -1.53 6.92 0.36
N ALA A 57 -0.52 6.22 -0.17
CA ALA A 57 0.30 5.31 0.62
C ALA A 57 1.06 6.05 1.75
N ARG A 58 1.58 7.26 1.48
CA ARG A 58 2.26 8.11 2.49
C ARG A 58 1.32 8.65 3.55
N GLU A 59 0.09 8.99 3.17
CA GLU A 59 -0.93 9.42 4.13
C GLU A 59 -1.27 8.28 5.10
N LEU A 60 -1.50 7.07 4.56
CA LEU A 60 -1.68 5.86 5.35
C LEU A 60 -0.49 5.54 6.26
N GLU A 61 0.73 5.62 5.73
CA GLU A 61 1.97 5.46 6.51
C GLU A 61 1.99 6.40 7.73
N THR A 62 1.59 7.66 7.53
CA THR A 62 1.55 8.67 8.60
C THR A 62 0.52 8.32 9.67
N ASN A 63 -0.66 7.85 9.26
CA ASN A 63 -1.72 7.40 10.18
C ASN A 63 -1.24 6.19 11.00
N PHE A 64 -0.59 5.22 10.35
CA PHE A 64 -0.04 4.05 11.03
C PHE A 64 1.15 4.37 11.93
N ALA A 65 1.93 5.42 11.66
CA ALA A 65 3.11 5.77 12.47
C ALA A 65 2.74 6.07 13.93
N ALA A 66 1.53 6.59 14.17
CA ALA A 66 1.04 6.93 15.51
C ALA A 66 0.54 5.70 16.28
N GLU A 67 -0.20 4.81 15.61
CA GLU A 67 -0.95 3.73 16.29
C GLU A 67 -0.36 2.33 16.05
N HIS A 68 0.27 2.11 14.91
CA HIS A 68 0.74 0.79 14.45
C HIS A 68 2.13 0.83 13.78
N PRO A 69 3.21 0.95 14.57
CA PRO A 69 4.59 1.03 14.05
C PRO A 69 5.02 -0.15 13.18
N THR A 70 4.44 -1.33 13.41
CA THR A 70 4.70 -2.51 12.58
C THR A 70 4.11 -2.35 11.18
N ILE A 71 2.89 -1.82 11.08
CA ILE A 71 2.18 -1.61 9.82
C ILE A 71 2.82 -0.45 9.03
N GLU A 72 3.24 0.61 9.72
CA GLU A 72 4.02 1.71 9.13
C GLU A 72 5.26 1.20 8.40
N ARG A 73 6.03 0.29 9.01
CA ARG A 73 7.22 -0.28 8.38
C ARG A 73 6.90 -1.01 7.08
N PHE A 74 5.84 -1.82 7.07
CA PHE A 74 5.40 -2.50 5.86
C PHE A 74 4.93 -1.51 4.78
N MET A 75 4.21 -0.45 5.18
CA MET A 75 3.79 0.60 4.25
C MET A 75 4.97 1.36 3.65
N ARG A 76 5.98 1.68 4.44
CA ARG A 76 7.23 2.29 3.96
C ARG A 76 7.93 1.41 2.92
N GLU A 77 8.00 0.10 3.16
CA GLU A 77 8.55 -0.84 2.18
C GLU A 77 7.72 -0.86 0.87
N VAL A 78 6.38 -0.82 0.96
CA VAL A 78 5.50 -0.72 -0.22
C VAL A 78 5.80 0.56 -1.01
N ILE A 79 5.89 1.71 -0.33
CA ILE A 79 6.21 3.01 -0.95
C ILE A 79 7.58 2.97 -1.63
N ASP A 80 8.60 2.42 -0.96
CA ASP A 80 9.95 2.31 -1.53
C ASP A 80 9.96 1.45 -2.80
N VAL A 81 9.17 0.37 -2.83
CA VAL A 81 9.03 -0.48 -4.01
C VAL A 81 8.28 0.24 -5.13
N LEU A 82 7.19 0.96 -4.85
CA LEU A 82 6.47 1.79 -5.83
C LEU A 82 7.42 2.82 -6.48
N VAL A 83 8.09 3.63 -5.66
CA VAL A 83 9.04 4.64 -6.12
C VAL A 83 10.16 4.02 -6.97
N ARG A 84 10.67 2.84 -6.56
CA ARG A 84 11.69 2.11 -7.31
C ARG A 84 11.19 1.59 -8.66
N MET A 85 9.90 1.30 -8.78
CA MET A 85 9.24 0.95 -10.05
C MET A 85 9.04 2.17 -10.96
N GLY A 86 9.28 3.38 -10.47
CA GLY A 86 9.07 4.62 -11.22
C GLY A 86 7.59 4.98 -11.33
N ILE A 87 6.81 4.55 -10.35
CA ILE A 87 5.41 4.86 -10.14
C ILE A 87 5.23 5.49 -8.76
#